data_AF-A0A3N5XG13-F1
#
_entry.id   AF-A0A3N5XG13-F1
#
_cell.length_a   1.000
_cell.length_b   1.000
_cell.length_c   1.000
_cell.angle_alpha   90.00
_cell.angle_beta   90.00
_cell.angle_gamma   90.00
#
_symmetry.space_group_name_H-M   'P 1'
#
loop_
_entity.id
_entity.type
_entity.pdbx_description
1 polymer ?
#
loop_
_entity_poly.entity_id
_entity_poly.type
_entity_poly.pdbx_seq_one_letter_code
_entity_poly.pdbx_strand_id
1 'polypeptide(L)'
;KYYEKNKDNFKREREINTRHILVKTEEEAKQIQGKLLKGEDFIELAKKYSIDPNAGASGGEIGFHPKGSLVPEYEAASFKLTKVGQISGIVKTQFGYHIIRLEGAKPPAYVPVDEVKDFIKQKILQEKQTELLEKYIDNLKKGSKITINEELLKEDKVGTPAKTGQSEKQEKQEKPETKEAPQPKK
;
A
#
# COMPACT_ATOMS: atom_id res chain seq x y z
N LYS A 1 7.39 -9.04 26.44
CA LYS A 1 6.39 -10.16 26.41
C LYS A 1 5.45 -10.06 25.20
N TYR A 2 4.66 -8.98 25.03
CA TYR A 2 3.76 -8.84 23.88
C TYR A 2 4.48 -8.85 22.53
N TYR A 3 5.55 -8.05 22.38
CA TYR A 3 6.36 -8.00 21.16
C TYR A 3 6.85 -9.39 20.75
N GLU A 4 7.52 -10.13 21.64
CA GLU A 4 8.01 -11.48 21.36
C GLU A 4 6.89 -12.46 20.97
N LYS A 5 5.72 -12.39 21.62
CA LYS A 5 4.57 -13.26 21.30
C LYS A 5 3.95 -12.95 19.92
N ASN A 6 4.07 -11.72 19.45
CA ASN A 6 3.46 -11.24 18.21
C ASN A 6 4.52 -10.76 17.20
N LYS A 7 5.74 -11.29 17.28
CA LYS A 7 6.91 -10.74 16.60
C LYS A 7 6.74 -10.69 15.08
N ASP A 8 6.06 -11.67 14.51
CA ASP A 8 5.78 -11.74 13.08
C ASP A 8 4.90 -10.61 12.56
N ASN A 9 4.05 -10.00 13.41
CA ASN A 9 3.27 -8.80 13.04
C ASN A 9 4.17 -7.57 12.85
N PHE A 10 5.39 -7.61 13.36
CA PHE A 10 6.38 -6.56 13.25
C PHE A 10 7.48 -6.91 12.26
N LYS A 11 7.29 -7.94 11.43
CA LYS A 11 8.22 -8.30 10.37
C LYS A 11 7.96 -7.41 9.15
N ARG A 12 8.99 -6.69 8.72
CA ARG A 12 9.06 -6.11 7.37
C ARG A 12 9.61 -7.15 6.42
N GLU A 13 8.89 -7.37 5.32
CA GLU A 13 9.35 -8.25 4.26
C GLU A 13 10.49 -7.62 3.47
N ARG A 14 11.15 -8.42 2.61
CA ARG A 14 12.15 -7.91 1.68
C ARG A 14 11.51 -6.87 0.76
N GLU A 15 12.15 -5.71 0.65
CA GLU A 15 11.78 -4.67 -0.31
C GLU A 15 12.89 -4.52 -1.35
N ILE A 16 12.51 -4.19 -2.59
CA ILE A 16 13.46 -3.80 -3.63
C ILE A 16 13.10 -2.43 -4.18
N ASN A 17 14.11 -1.63 -4.51
CA ASN A 17 13.93 -0.42 -5.29
C ASN A 17 14.26 -0.74 -6.74
N THR A 18 13.34 -0.43 -7.65
CA THR A 18 13.52 -0.65 -9.07
C THR A 18 13.23 0.61 -9.88
N ARG A 19 13.88 0.66 -11.03
CA ARG A 19 13.64 1.62 -12.09
C ARG A 19 13.16 0.88 -13.32
N HIS A 20 12.28 1.47 -14.12
CA HIS A 20 11.82 0.85 -15.35
C HIS A 20 11.75 1.80 -16.55
N ILE A 21 11.78 1.22 -17.74
CA ILE A 21 11.41 1.87 -18.99
C ILE A 21 10.22 1.08 -19.52
N LEU A 22 9.07 1.74 -19.69
CA LEU A 22 7.86 1.14 -20.24
C LEU A 22 7.65 1.64 -21.68
N VAL A 23 7.43 0.74 -22.63
CA VAL A 23 7.16 1.08 -24.04
C VAL A 23 6.00 0.25 -24.59
N LYS A 24 5.43 0.66 -25.73
CA LYS A 24 4.23 0.02 -26.28
C LYS A 24 4.55 -1.27 -27.00
N THR A 25 5.68 -1.32 -27.70
CA THR A 25 6.03 -2.45 -28.57
C THR A 25 7.28 -3.18 -28.10
N GLU A 26 7.40 -4.44 -28.51
CA GLU A 26 8.58 -5.26 -28.19
C GLU A 26 9.82 -4.74 -28.94
N GLU A 27 9.63 -4.20 -30.14
CA GLU A 27 10.68 -3.64 -30.98
C GLU A 27 11.33 -2.43 -30.32
N GLU A 28 10.54 -1.52 -29.75
CA GLU A 28 11.03 -0.38 -28.96
C GLU A 28 11.86 -0.87 -27.77
N ALA A 29 11.35 -1.88 -27.05
CA ALA A 29 12.05 -2.45 -25.91
C ALA A 29 13.39 -3.09 -26.32
N LYS A 30 13.43 -3.84 -27.44
CA LYS A 30 14.66 -4.42 -27.99
C LYS A 30 15.68 -3.36 -28.37
N GLN A 31 15.23 -2.27 -28.99
CA GLN A 31 16.12 -1.16 -29.35
C GLN A 31 16.75 -0.52 -28.10
N ILE A 32 15.93 -0.23 -27.08
CA ILE A 32 16.40 0.37 -25.83
C ILE A 32 17.32 -0.58 -25.07
N GLN A 33 17.00 -1.87 -25.02
CA GLN A 33 17.88 -2.86 -24.41
C GLN A 33 19.24 -2.92 -25.12
N GLY A 34 19.26 -2.84 -26.45
CA GLY A 34 20.50 -2.75 -27.22
C GLY A 34 21.35 -1.51 -26.89
N LYS A 35 20.70 -0.37 -26.60
CA LYS A 35 21.37 0.86 -26.15
C LYS A 35 21.95 0.74 -24.74
N LEU A 36 21.18 0.15 -23.82
CA LEU A 36 21.63 -0.13 -22.46
C LEU A 36 22.84 -1.08 -22.44
N LEU A 37 22.86 -2.10 -23.31
CA LEU A 37 24.01 -3.00 -23.45
C LEU A 37 25.27 -2.30 -24.00
N LYS A 38 25.11 -1.18 -24.71
CA LYS A 38 26.21 -0.33 -25.17
C LYS A 38 26.67 0.68 -24.11
N GLY A 39 26.05 0.68 -22.92
CA GLY A 39 26.40 1.56 -21.81
C GLY A 39 25.71 2.93 -21.83
N GLU A 40 24.65 3.12 -22.64
CA GLU A 40 23.83 4.33 -22.54
C GLU A 40 23.14 4.41 -21.17
N ASP A 41 22.93 5.64 -20.68
CA ASP A 41 22.37 5.86 -19.35
C ASP A 41 20.88 5.47 -19.27
N PHE A 42 20.54 4.70 -18.24
CA PHE A 42 19.18 4.19 -18.06
C PHE A 42 18.17 5.31 -17.77
N ILE A 43 18.56 6.31 -16.97
CA ILE A 43 17.66 7.39 -16.55
C ILE A 43 17.33 8.27 -17.76
N GLU A 44 18.32 8.58 -18.59
CA GLU A 44 18.11 9.37 -19.80
C GLU A 44 17.26 8.62 -20.83
N LEU A 45 17.48 7.31 -21.00
CA LEU A 45 16.61 6.48 -21.84
C LEU A 45 15.18 6.38 -21.28
N ALA A 46 15.02 6.26 -19.96
CA ALA A 46 13.71 6.24 -19.31
C ALA A 46 12.95 7.54 -19.55
N LYS A 47 13.58 8.70 -19.30
CA LYS A 47 12.95 10.02 -19.54
C LYS A 47 12.56 10.23 -21.00
N LYS A 48 13.37 9.71 -21.93
CA LYS A 48 13.19 9.94 -23.36
C LYS A 48 12.17 9.01 -24.01
N TYR A 49 12.16 7.73 -23.61
CA TYR A 49 11.41 6.70 -24.32
C TYR A 49 10.27 6.09 -23.51
N SER A 50 10.29 6.21 -22.18
CA SER A 50 9.26 5.59 -21.37
C SER A 50 7.92 6.30 -21.56
N ILE A 51 6.85 5.51 -21.75
CA ILE A 51 5.47 6.00 -21.77
C ILE A 51 4.85 6.05 -20.36
N ASP A 52 5.59 5.63 -19.34
CA ASP A 52 5.15 5.79 -17.95
C ASP A 52 5.13 7.29 -17.57
N PRO A 53 3.99 7.84 -17.09
CA PRO A 53 3.87 9.27 -16.79
C PRO A 53 4.89 9.79 -15.78
N ASN A 54 5.35 8.95 -14.85
CA ASN A 54 6.30 9.35 -13.82
C ASN A 54 7.75 9.36 -14.34
N ALA A 55 8.02 8.69 -15.46
CA ALA A 55 9.38 8.47 -15.94
C ALA A 55 10.13 9.76 -16.31
N GLY A 56 9.43 10.79 -16.81
CA GLY A 56 10.05 12.07 -17.16
C GLY A 56 10.67 12.80 -15.97
N ALA A 57 10.04 12.74 -14.80
CA ALA A 57 10.53 13.41 -13.60
C ALA A 57 11.44 12.51 -12.76
N SER A 58 11.06 11.23 -12.59
CA SER A 58 11.78 10.32 -11.69
C SER A 58 12.89 9.55 -12.40
N GLY A 59 12.94 9.55 -13.74
CA GLY A 59 13.77 8.61 -14.50
C GLY A 59 13.26 7.18 -14.45
N GLY A 60 11.97 6.99 -14.22
CA GLY A 60 11.30 5.68 -14.16
C GLY A 60 11.45 4.97 -12.83
N GLU A 61 11.80 5.68 -11.75
CA GLU A 61 11.94 5.10 -10.41
C GLU A 61 10.57 4.79 -9.80
N ILE A 62 10.44 3.59 -9.22
CA ILE A 62 9.25 3.15 -8.48
C ILE A 62 9.44 3.33 -6.97
N GLY A 63 10.69 3.25 -6.48
CA GLY A 63 11.00 3.28 -5.05
C GLY A 63 10.97 1.89 -4.41
N PHE A 64 11.17 1.82 -3.09
CA PHE A 64 11.16 0.55 -2.37
C PHE A 64 9.75 -0.03 -2.28
N HIS A 65 9.60 -1.26 -2.76
CA HIS A 65 8.33 -1.98 -2.71
C HIS A 65 8.53 -3.44 -2.27
N PRO A 66 7.57 -4.00 -1.48
CA PRO A 66 7.57 -5.40 -1.10
C PRO A 66 6.96 -6.27 -2.20
N LYS A 67 7.08 -7.60 -2.05
CA LYS A 67 6.30 -8.54 -2.87
C LYS A 67 4.79 -8.33 -2.70
N GLY A 68 4.04 -8.64 -3.74
CA GLY A 68 2.59 -8.47 -3.85
C GLY A 68 2.13 -7.05 -4.19
N SER A 69 3.04 -6.09 -4.40
CA SER A 69 2.70 -4.68 -4.62
C SER A 69 2.57 -4.28 -6.09
N LEU A 70 3.16 -5.06 -7.00
CA LEU A 70 3.19 -4.79 -8.44
C LEU A 70 2.57 -5.95 -9.24
N VAL A 71 2.35 -5.73 -10.54
CA VAL A 71 1.81 -6.78 -11.42
C VAL A 71 2.73 -8.00 -11.46
N PRO A 72 2.17 -9.23 -11.51
CA PRO A 72 2.93 -10.46 -11.30
C PRO A 72 4.15 -10.62 -12.21
N GLU A 73 4.06 -10.23 -13.47
CA GLU A 73 5.14 -10.39 -14.45
C GLU A 73 6.30 -9.43 -14.16
N TYR A 74 5.99 -8.17 -13.80
CA TYR A 74 6.97 -7.18 -13.40
C TYR A 74 7.68 -7.62 -12.11
N GLU A 75 6.91 -8.06 -11.13
CA GLU A 75 7.44 -8.52 -9.85
C GLU A 75 8.36 -9.73 -10.02
N ALA A 76 7.91 -10.74 -10.76
CA ALA A 76 8.67 -11.96 -10.99
C ALA A 76 10.03 -11.68 -11.65
N ALA A 77 10.09 -10.70 -12.56
CA ALA A 77 11.35 -10.27 -13.18
C ALA A 77 12.21 -9.43 -12.23
N SER A 78 11.61 -8.49 -11.50
CA SER A 78 12.31 -7.59 -10.57
C SER A 78 12.98 -8.34 -9.43
N PHE A 79 12.29 -9.31 -8.82
CA PHE A 79 12.83 -10.07 -7.68
C PHE A 79 13.87 -11.13 -8.08
N LYS A 80 14.01 -11.43 -9.39
CA LYS A 80 15.12 -12.25 -9.93
C LYS A 80 16.43 -11.47 -10.03
N LEU A 81 16.38 -10.14 -9.98
CA LEU A 81 17.59 -9.30 -9.96
C LEU A 81 18.27 -9.42 -8.60
N THR A 82 19.56 -9.71 -8.62
CA THR A 82 20.37 -9.99 -7.42
C THR A 82 21.43 -8.94 -7.16
N LYS A 83 21.81 -8.15 -8.16
CA LYS A 83 22.88 -7.13 -8.06
C LYS A 83 22.32 -5.75 -8.37
N VAL A 84 22.67 -4.76 -7.56
CA VAL A 84 22.35 -3.35 -7.86
C VAL A 84 22.99 -2.97 -9.19
N GLY A 85 22.24 -2.25 -10.02
CA GLY A 85 22.58 -1.94 -11.40
C GLY A 85 22.24 -3.04 -12.42
N GLN A 86 21.85 -4.25 -11.98
CA GLN A 86 21.46 -5.33 -12.89
C GLN A 86 20.17 -4.95 -13.64
N ILE A 87 20.17 -5.21 -14.95
CA ILE A 87 19.05 -4.97 -15.85
C ILE A 87 18.39 -6.31 -16.20
N SER A 88 17.05 -6.33 -16.25
CA SER A 88 16.26 -7.50 -16.63
C SER A 88 16.26 -7.74 -18.15
N GLY A 89 15.74 -8.91 -18.54
CA GLY A 89 15.19 -9.08 -19.89
C GLY A 89 13.98 -8.17 -20.13
N ILE A 90 13.43 -8.22 -21.34
CA ILE A 90 12.18 -7.54 -21.67
C ILE A 90 11.03 -8.30 -21.00
N VAL A 91 10.18 -7.57 -20.28
CA VAL A 91 9.07 -8.11 -19.51
C VAL A 91 7.76 -7.58 -20.08
N LYS A 92 6.89 -8.47 -20.54
CA LYS A 92 5.56 -8.08 -21.04
C LYS A 92 4.57 -8.05 -19.88
N THR A 93 3.77 -6.99 -19.81
CA THR A 93 2.62 -6.87 -18.91
C THR A 93 1.40 -6.38 -19.71
N GLN A 94 0.26 -6.20 -19.04
CA GLN A 94 -0.91 -5.55 -19.62
C GLN A 94 -0.66 -4.08 -20.03
N PHE A 95 0.39 -3.42 -19.52
CA PHE A 95 0.71 -2.02 -19.83
C PHE A 95 1.67 -1.86 -21.02
N GLY A 96 2.25 -2.96 -21.51
CA GLY A 96 3.24 -2.96 -22.57
C GLY A 96 4.49 -3.76 -22.19
N TYR A 97 5.65 -3.25 -22.59
CA TYR A 97 6.93 -3.92 -22.42
C TYR A 97 7.84 -3.11 -21.49
N HIS A 98 8.38 -3.78 -20.49
CA HIS A 98 9.23 -3.18 -19.47
C HIS A 98 10.67 -3.68 -19.60
N ILE A 99 11.60 -2.78 -19.34
CA ILE A 99 12.99 -3.11 -18.99
C ILE A 99 13.19 -2.59 -17.57
N ILE A 100 13.71 -3.43 -16.69
CA ILE A 100 13.76 -3.16 -15.25
C ILE A 100 15.21 -3.14 -14.79
N ARG A 101 15.58 -2.18 -13.95
CA ARG A 101 16.89 -2.11 -13.29
C ARG A 101 16.72 -2.14 -11.78
N LEU A 102 17.55 -2.91 -11.09
CA LEU A 102 17.59 -2.94 -9.62
C LEU A 102 18.42 -1.75 -9.11
N GLU A 103 17.82 -0.89 -8.30
CA GLU A 103 18.50 0.25 -7.65
C GLU A 103 18.92 -0.07 -6.21
N GLY A 104 18.20 -0.97 -5.53
CA GLY A 104 18.50 -1.31 -4.16
C GLY A 104 17.67 -2.47 -3.63
N ALA A 105 18.10 -3.05 -2.51
CA ALA A 105 17.35 -4.08 -1.81
C ALA A 105 17.50 -3.89 -0.30
N LYS A 106 16.39 -4.02 0.43
CA LYS A 106 16.36 -4.07 1.90
C LYS A 106 15.99 -5.50 2.32
N PRO A 107 16.78 -6.15 3.18
CA PRO A 107 16.46 -7.49 3.66
C PRO A 107 15.22 -7.45 4.57
N PRO A 108 14.53 -8.59 4.75
CA PRO A 108 13.50 -8.70 5.77
C PRO A 108 14.09 -8.37 7.14
N ALA A 109 13.37 -7.60 7.93
CA ALA A 109 13.82 -7.19 9.25
C ALA A 109 12.62 -7.02 10.19
N TYR A 110 12.82 -7.36 11.46
CA TYR A 110 11.84 -7.05 12.49
C TYR A 110 11.98 -5.58 12.90
N VAL A 111 10.86 -4.87 13.00
CA VAL A 111 10.83 -3.49 13.51
C VAL A 111 11.24 -3.52 14.98
N PRO A 112 12.27 -2.75 15.40
CA PRO A 112 12.71 -2.69 16.78
C PRO A 112 11.56 -2.37 17.74
N VAL A 113 11.55 -3.02 18.91
CA VAL A 113 10.50 -2.81 19.91
C VAL A 113 10.36 -1.34 20.31
N ASP A 114 11.46 -0.59 20.32
CA ASP A 114 11.46 0.84 20.68
C ASP A 114 10.66 1.69 19.69
N GLU A 115 10.67 1.35 18.40
CA GLU A 115 9.90 2.06 17.37
C GLU A 115 8.39 1.78 17.47
N VAL A 116 7.99 0.63 18.03
CA VAL A 116 6.58 0.19 18.13
C VAL A 116 6.06 0.15 19.57
N LYS A 117 6.82 0.64 20.54
CA LYS A 117 6.52 0.50 21.96
C LYS A 117 5.20 1.16 22.35
N ASP A 118 4.97 2.38 21.87
CA ASP A 118 3.75 3.12 22.18
C ASP A 118 2.52 2.50 21.51
N PHE A 119 2.66 2.05 20.27
CA PHE A 119 1.63 1.27 19.58
C PHE A 119 1.27 0.01 20.37
N ILE A 120 2.27 -0.76 20.80
CA ILE A 120 2.07 -1.98 21.61
C ILE A 120 1.40 -1.65 22.94
N LYS A 121 1.80 -0.56 23.60
CA LYS A 121 1.20 -0.14 24.87
C LYS A 121 -0.29 0.18 24.70
N GLN A 122 -0.65 0.94 23.66
CA GLN A 122 -2.04 1.26 23.36
C GLN A 122 -2.85 0.01 23.03
N LYS A 123 -2.27 -0.90 22.23
CA LYS A 123 -2.91 -2.17 21.88
C LYS A 123 -3.20 -3.04 23.12
N ILE A 124 -2.22 -3.20 24.01
CA ILE A 124 -2.40 -3.95 25.27
C ILE A 124 -3.44 -3.27 26.17
N LEU A 125 -3.45 -1.93 26.24
CA LEU A 125 -4.42 -1.21 27.05
C LEU A 125 -5.85 -1.44 26.53
N GLN A 126 -6.04 -1.36 25.21
CA GLN A 126 -7.31 -1.64 24.56
C GLN A 126 -7.76 -3.09 24.81
N GLU A 127 -6.87 -4.07 24.62
CA GLU A 127 -7.17 -5.49 24.88
C GLU A 127 -7.61 -5.73 26.32
N LYS A 128 -6.95 -5.09 27.31
CA LYS A 128 -7.34 -5.19 28.72
C LYS A 128 -8.68 -4.54 29.02
N GLN A 129 -8.98 -3.39 28.40
CA GLN A 129 -10.27 -2.73 28.59
C GLN A 129 -11.41 -3.60 28.05
N THR A 130 -11.23 -4.19 26.87
CA THR A 130 -12.19 -5.14 26.29
C THR A 130 -12.38 -6.35 27.18
N GLU A 131 -11.29 -6.97 27.66
CA GLU A 131 -11.37 -8.14 28.56
C GLU A 131 -12.11 -7.81 29.87
N LEU A 132 -11.84 -6.65 30.48
CA LEU A 132 -12.52 -6.24 31.70
C LEU A 132 -14.00 -5.94 31.48
N LEU A 133 -14.33 -5.30 30.36
CA LEU A 133 -15.71 -5.01 29.99
C LEU A 133 -16.50 -6.30 29.75
N GLU A 134 -15.94 -7.27 29.02
CA GLU A 134 -16.55 -8.57 28.79
C GLU A 134 -16.81 -9.30 30.11
N LYS A 135 -15.83 -9.34 31.02
CA LYS A 135 -16.02 -9.93 32.36
C LYS A 135 -17.08 -9.22 33.17
N TYR A 136 -17.15 -7.89 33.09
CA TYR A 136 -18.17 -7.10 33.78
C TYR A 136 -19.57 -7.40 33.23
N ILE A 137 -19.73 -7.43 31.90
CA ILE A 137 -20.98 -7.80 31.23
C ILE A 137 -21.39 -9.22 31.61
N ASP A 138 -20.46 -10.19 31.60
CA ASP A 138 -20.74 -11.57 31.97
C ASP A 138 -21.20 -11.71 33.42
N ASN A 139 -20.60 -10.94 34.33
CA ASN A 139 -21.04 -10.88 35.72
C ASN A 139 -22.43 -10.26 35.87
N LEU A 140 -22.72 -9.15 35.17
CA LEU A 140 -24.04 -8.54 35.17
C LEU A 140 -25.11 -9.49 34.61
N LYS A 141 -24.80 -10.21 33.53
CA LYS A 141 -25.70 -11.20 32.93
C LYS A 141 -26.04 -12.32 33.91
N LYS A 142 -25.06 -12.86 34.65
CA LYS A 142 -25.29 -13.91 35.66
C LYS A 142 -26.20 -13.47 36.81
N GLY A 143 -26.14 -12.19 37.17
CA GLY A 143 -27.00 -11.60 38.22
C GLY A 143 -28.37 -11.16 37.74
N SER A 144 -28.70 -11.32 36.46
CA SER A 144 -29.92 -10.76 35.85
C SER A 144 -30.79 -11.85 35.22
N LYS A 145 -32.12 -11.70 35.35
CA LYS A 145 -33.07 -12.54 34.60
C LYS A 145 -33.24 -11.98 33.19
N ILE A 146 -32.46 -12.52 32.25
CA ILE A 146 -32.49 -12.10 30.85
C ILE A 146 -33.43 -13.04 30.08
N THR A 147 -34.47 -12.48 29.47
CA THR A 147 -35.35 -13.21 28.54
C THR A 147 -35.08 -12.68 27.13
N ILE A 148 -34.69 -13.57 26.22
CA ILE A 148 -34.41 -13.22 24.82
C ILE A 148 -35.67 -13.52 24.00
N ASN A 149 -36.22 -12.51 23.33
CA ASN A 149 -37.33 -12.72 22.39
C ASN A 149 -36.75 -13.10 21.02
N GLU A 150 -36.72 -14.40 20.74
CA GLU A 150 -36.15 -14.96 19.51
C GLU A 150 -36.94 -14.63 18.23
N GLU A 151 -38.22 -14.22 18.34
CA GLU A 151 -39.03 -13.85 17.17
C GLU A 151 -38.59 -12.49 16.60
N LEU A 152 -38.33 -11.51 17.47
CA LEU A 152 -37.83 -10.19 17.06
C LEU A 152 -36.38 -10.23 16.53
N LEU A 153 -35.59 -11.22 16.94
CA LEU A 153 -34.22 -11.44 16.44
C LEU A 153 -34.18 -12.05 15.03
N LYS A 154 -35.27 -12.69 14.57
CA LYS A 154 -35.36 -13.26 13.21
C LYS A 154 -35.68 -12.21 12.14
N GLU A 155 -36.33 -11.12 12.52
CA GLU A 155 -36.70 -10.02 11.61
C GLU A 155 -35.51 -9.10 11.30
N ASP A 156 -34.56 -8.94 12.24
CA ASP A 156 -33.28 -8.28 12.02
C ASP A 156 -32.23 -9.22 11.40
N LYS A 157 -32.54 -9.81 10.23
CA LYS A 157 -31.47 -10.18 9.27
C LYS A 157 -30.90 -8.91 8.64
N VAL A 158 -30.40 -8.00 9.46
CA VAL A 158 -29.50 -6.94 9.01
C VAL A 158 -28.20 -7.62 8.58
N GLY A 159 -27.80 -7.32 7.34
CA GLY A 159 -26.75 -8.00 6.60
C GLY A 159 -25.45 -8.20 7.38
N THR A 160 -24.83 -9.33 7.06
CA THR A 160 -23.41 -9.67 7.24
C THR A 160 -22.53 -8.43 7.47
N PRO A 161 -21.68 -8.37 8.51
CA PRO A 161 -20.70 -7.31 8.61
C PRO A 161 -19.73 -7.42 7.44
N ALA A 162 -19.89 -6.51 6.47
CA ALA A 162 -18.94 -6.28 5.41
C ALA A 162 -17.59 -5.90 6.03
N LYS A 163 -16.55 -6.64 5.65
CA LYS A 163 -15.17 -6.15 5.73
C LYS A 163 -15.12 -4.75 5.11
N THR A 164 -14.73 -3.75 5.90
CA THR A 164 -14.17 -2.48 5.43
C THR A 164 -13.18 -2.08 6.55
N GLY A 165 -11.86 -2.03 6.34
CA GLY A 165 -11.16 -1.53 5.16
C GLY A 165 -11.25 -0.01 5.20
N GLN A 166 -10.25 0.64 5.80
CA GLN A 166 -10.12 2.10 5.84
C GLN A 166 -10.22 2.68 4.42
N SER A 167 -10.94 3.80 4.27
CA SER A 167 -10.54 4.83 3.31
C SER A 167 -11.04 6.18 3.80
N GLU A 168 -10.09 6.98 4.28
CA GLU A 168 -10.18 8.43 4.24
C GLU A 168 -10.30 8.85 2.77
N LYS A 169 -11.24 9.76 2.48
CA LYS A 169 -11.05 10.75 1.43
C LYS A 169 -11.54 12.12 1.91
N GLN A 170 -10.59 13.04 1.79
CA GLN A 170 -10.68 14.49 1.92
C GLN A 170 -11.88 15.07 1.15
N GLU A 171 -12.49 16.12 1.70
CA GLU A 171 -13.01 17.20 0.88
C GLU A 171 -12.69 18.57 1.52
N LYS A 172 -12.17 19.43 0.66
CA LYS A 172 -11.63 20.76 0.91
C LYS A 172 -12.73 21.73 1.35
N GLN A 173 -12.31 22.67 2.17
CA GLN A 173 -13.00 23.94 2.42
C GLN A 173 -13.19 24.71 1.10
N GLU A 174 -14.44 25.03 0.79
CA GLU A 174 -14.82 26.05 -0.18
C GLU A 174 -15.45 27.24 0.57
N LYS A 175 -15.06 28.45 0.13
CA LYS A 175 -15.38 29.76 0.72
C LYS A 175 -16.90 30.04 0.78
N PRO A 176 -17.36 30.91 1.72
CA PRO A 176 -18.71 31.44 1.66
C PRO A 176 -18.79 32.55 0.59
N GLU A 177 -19.73 32.40 -0.34
CA GLU A 177 -20.15 33.45 -1.26
C GLU A 177 -20.95 34.55 -0.52
N THR A 178 -20.56 35.78 -0.84
CA THR A 178 -21.12 37.04 -0.41
C THR A 178 -22.53 37.21 -0.96
N LYS A 179 -23.50 37.51 -0.08
CA LYS A 179 -24.83 37.97 -0.48
C LYS A 179 -24.73 39.37 -1.09
N GLU A 180 -25.08 39.45 -2.37
CA GLU A 180 -25.33 40.69 -3.11
C GLU A 180 -26.61 41.36 -2.58
N ALA A 181 -26.48 42.62 -2.15
CA ALA A 181 -27.60 43.50 -1.82
C ALA A 181 -28.04 44.26 -3.08
N PRO A 182 -29.34 44.46 -3.32
CA PRO A 182 -29.80 45.17 -4.50
C PRO A 182 -29.65 46.68 -4.31
N GLN A 183 -28.95 47.36 -5.24
CA GLN A 183 -29.03 48.82 -5.37
C GLN A 183 -30.27 49.21 -6.18
N PRO A 184 -30.97 50.31 -5.83
CA PRO A 184 -32.15 50.77 -6.52
C PRO A 184 -31.80 51.58 -7.77
N LYS A 185 -32.64 51.45 -8.80
CA LYS A 185 -32.67 52.28 -10.01
C LYS A 185 -32.73 53.78 -9.68
N LYS A 186 -31.86 54.57 -10.31
CA LYS A 186 -32.18 55.86 -10.94
C LYS A 186 -31.07 56.28 -11.88
#